data_AF-A0A348P341-F1
#
_entry.id   AF-A0A348P341-F1
#
_cell.length_a   1.000
_cell.length_b   1.000
_cell.length_c   1.000
_cell.angle_alpha   90.00
_cell.angle_beta   90.00
_cell.angle_gamma   90.00
#
_symmetry.space_group_name_H-M   'P 1'
#
loop_
_entity.id
_entity.type
_entity.pdbx_description
1 polymer ?
#
loop_
_entity_poly.entity_id
_entity_poly.type
_entity_poly.pdbx_seq_one_letter_code
_entity_poly.pdbx_strand_id
1 'polypeptide(L)'
;MKKKFFIILTSAYFIITVADLLLTFIATPDLAMEGNPLVVNLKMDWLGLIIINVITFAAYFAMAYYAYIKYKSPVSDEKKDLRRYLADITYGDPNKVNAGMWRLPKYWAPQIACLCFSVATALPFARLIVVVEWILIIKDISAPLFFSIIAIFPMGRIDYFIALFIAWGLTLVWIQIEFKQNQKAPLKADNDNI
;
A
#
# COMPACT_ATOMS: atom_id res chain seq x y z
N MET A 1 3.73 -18.89 1.92
CA MET A 1 3.82 -17.65 2.73
C MET A 1 2.98 -16.51 2.13
N LYS A 2 3.19 -16.12 0.85
CA LYS A 2 2.46 -15.00 0.20
C LYS A 2 0.91 -15.10 0.28
N LYS A 3 0.33 -16.29 0.12
CA LYS A 3 -1.14 -16.52 0.27
C LYS A 3 -1.68 -16.21 1.68
N LYS A 4 -0.91 -16.50 2.74
CA LYS A 4 -1.33 -16.20 4.11
C LYS A 4 -1.35 -14.69 4.34
N PHE A 5 -0.30 -13.98 3.90
CA PHE A 5 -0.24 -12.52 3.96
C PHE A 5 -1.38 -11.85 3.18
N PHE A 6 -1.69 -12.36 1.98
CA PHE A 6 -2.85 -11.88 1.21
C PHE A 6 -4.15 -11.96 2.02
N ILE A 7 -4.46 -13.12 2.62
CA ILE A 7 -5.67 -13.31 3.42
C ILE A 7 -5.65 -12.40 4.65
N ILE A 8 -4.54 -12.33 5.38
CA ILE A 8 -4.41 -11.50 6.58
C ILE A 8 -4.65 -10.02 6.25
N LEU A 9 -3.97 -9.50 5.22
CA LEU A 9 -4.05 -8.10 4.86
C LEU A 9 -5.44 -7.71 4.31
N THR A 10 -6.03 -8.55 3.46
CA THR A 10 -7.39 -8.31 2.93
C THR A 10 -8.46 -8.38 4.01
N SER A 11 -8.41 -9.38 4.88
CA SER A 11 -9.33 -9.46 6.02
C SER A 11 -9.13 -8.31 7.00
N ALA A 12 -7.89 -7.95 7.33
CA ALA A 12 -7.59 -6.84 8.23
C ALA A 12 -8.10 -5.51 7.65
N TYR A 13 -7.82 -5.24 6.38
CA TYR A 13 -8.29 -4.03 5.72
C TYR A 13 -9.83 -3.94 5.70
N PHE A 14 -10.50 -5.06 5.40
CA PHE A 14 -11.97 -5.13 5.43
C PHE A 14 -12.52 -4.81 6.82
N ILE A 15 -12.03 -5.50 7.85
CA ILE A 15 -12.49 -5.34 9.24
C ILE A 15 -12.26 -3.91 9.72
N ILE A 16 -11.07 -3.36 9.47
CA ILE A 16 -10.73 -1.98 9.85
C ILE A 16 -11.61 -0.98 9.11
N THR A 17 -11.94 -1.22 7.84
CA THR A 17 -12.84 -0.34 7.07
C THR A 17 -14.27 -0.37 7.60
N VAL A 18 -14.77 -1.55 7.99
CA VAL A 18 -16.08 -1.68 8.63
C VAL A 18 -16.08 -0.97 9.99
N ALA A 19 -15.03 -1.16 10.80
CA ALA A 19 -14.90 -0.49 12.09
C ALA A 19 -14.86 1.04 11.95
N ASP A 20 -14.07 1.56 11.00
CA ASP A 20 -13.98 2.98 10.64
C ASP A 20 -15.38 3.54 10.36
N LEU A 21 -16.12 2.95 9.40
CA LEU A 21 -17.47 3.39 9.05
C LEU A 21 -18.47 3.34 10.23
N LEU A 22 -18.43 2.27 11.02
CA LEU A 22 -19.33 2.13 12.17
C LEU A 22 -19.02 3.17 13.25
N LEU A 23 -17.74 3.42 13.52
CA LEU A 23 -17.33 4.39 14.54
C LEU A 23 -17.60 5.82 14.06
N THR A 24 -17.36 6.15 12.79
CA THR A 24 -17.80 7.43 12.21
C THR A 24 -19.31 7.60 12.38
N PHE A 25 -20.11 6.56 12.13
CA PHE A 25 -21.57 6.64 12.25
C PHE A 25 -22.02 6.90 13.68
N ILE A 26 -21.34 6.29 14.66
CA ILE A 26 -21.61 6.51 16.08
C ILE A 26 -21.19 7.92 16.52
N ALA A 27 -20.02 8.39 16.06
CA ALA A 27 -19.45 9.65 16.50
C ALA A 27 -20.10 10.88 15.84
N THR A 28 -20.42 10.80 14.54
CA THR A 28 -20.98 11.90 13.76
C THR A 28 -21.99 11.36 12.72
N PRO A 29 -23.23 11.04 13.15
CA PRO A 29 -24.26 10.54 12.23
C PRO A 29 -24.62 11.53 11.11
N ASP A 30 -24.36 12.82 11.30
CA ASP A 30 -24.55 13.91 10.34
C ASP A 30 -23.28 14.22 9.51
N LEU A 31 -22.18 13.51 9.75
CA LEU A 31 -20.86 13.67 9.13
C LEU A 31 -20.20 15.04 9.36
N ALA A 32 -20.68 15.84 10.31
CA ALA A 32 -20.15 17.17 10.60
C ALA A 32 -18.67 17.17 11.03
N MET A 33 -18.18 16.08 11.64
CA MET A 33 -16.79 15.94 12.07
C MET A 33 -15.91 15.13 11.09
N GLU A 34 -16.45 14.65 9.97
CA GLU A 34 -15.71 13.78 9.05
C GLU A 34 -14.71 14.59 8.20
N GLY A 35 -13.42 14.30 8.35
CA GLY A 35 -12.33 14.97 7.63
C GLY A 35 -12.12 14.49 6.19
N ASN A 36 -12.90 13.52 5.69
CA ASN A 36 -12.82 13.06 4.32
C ASN A 36 -13.10 14.20 3.31
N PRO A 37 -12.15 14.50 2.40
CA PRO A 37 -12.34 15.56 1.39
C PRO A 37 -13.61 15.37 0.53
N LEU A 38 -14.08 14.14 0.34
CA LEU A 38 -15.32 13.86 -0.40
C LEU A 38 -16.55 14.33 0.38
N VAL A 39 -16.51 14.28 1.71
CA VAL A 39 -17.60 14.79 2.56
C VAL A 39 -17.49 16.31 2.65
N VAL A 40 -16.32 16.82 3.03
CA VAL A 40 -16.11 18.27 3.27
C VAL A 40 -16.30 19.09 1.99
N ASN A 41 -15.69 18.67 0.88
CA ASN A 41 -15.67 19.47 -0.34
C ASN A 41 -16.78 19.08 -1.34
N LEU A 42 -17.13 17.80 -1.43
CA LEU A 42 -18.14 17.31 -2.38
C LEU A 42 -19.51 17.03 -1.74
N LYS A 43 -19.66 17.28 -0.42
CA LYS A 43 -20.91 17.10 0.32
C LYS A 43 -21.51 15.70 0.18
N MET A 44 -20.64 14.70 0.12
CA MET A 44 -21.03 13.30 0.01
C MET A 44 -21.73 12.85 1.30
N ASP A 45 -22.85 12.15 1.13
CA ASP A 45 -23.61 11.56 2.24
C ASP A 45 -23.11 10.14 2.59
N TRP A 46 -23.81 9.49 3.53
CA TRP A 46 -23.50 8.12 3.95
C TRP A 46 -23.51 7.11 2.82
N LEU A 47 -24.45 7.23 1.87
CA LEU A 47 -24.54 6.30 0.76
C LEU A 47 -23.29 6.42 -0.12
N GLY A 48 -22.88 7.66 -0.43
CA GLY A 48 -21.64 7.90 -1.17
C GLY A 48 -20.40 7.39 -0.44
N LEU A 49 -20.32 7.59 0.89
CA LEU A 49 -19.22 7.07 1.71
C LEU A 49 -19.13 5.54 1.70
N ILE A 50 -20.27 4.84 1.74
CA ILE A 50 -20.30 3.38 1.64
C ILE A 50 -19.83 2.95 0.25
N ILE A 51 -20.35 3.57 -0.80
CA ILE A 51 -19.99 3.24 -2.20
C ILE A 51 -18.49 3.43 -2.43
N ILE A 52 -17.90 4.56 -2.01
CA ILE A 52 -16.48 4.81 -2.23
C ILE A 52 -15.61 3.82 -1.45
N ASN A 53 -16.03 3.39 -0.25
CA ASN A 53 -15.32 2.36 0.51
C ASN A 53 -15.39 0.99 -0.15
N VAL A 54 -16.53 0.62 -0.76
CA VAL A 54 -16.65 -0.61 -1.56
C VAL A 54 -15.72 -0.57 -2.78
N ILE A 55 -15.70 0.54 -3.51
CA ILE A 55 -14.81 0.73 -4.68
C ILE A 55 -13.34 0.65 -4.25
N THR A 56 -13.00 1.33 -3.15
CA THR A 56 -11.64 1.34 -2.60
C THR A 56 -11.22 -0.05 -2.14
N PHE A 57 -12.14 -0.80 -1.51
CA PHE A 57 -11.91 -2.18 -1.12
C PHE A 57 -11.67 -3.09 -2.32
N ALA A 58 -12.43 -2.94 -3.40
CA ALA A 58 -12.21 -3.69 -4.64
C ALA A 58 -10.84 -3.39 -5.26
N ALA A 59 -10.46 -2.10 -5.32
CA ALA A 59 -9.14 -1.68 -5.78
C ALA A 59 -8.01 -2.23 -4.89
N TYR A 60 -8.17 -2.15 -3.57
CA TYR A 60 -7.26 -2.73 -2.59
C TYR A 60 -7.07 -4.23 -2.79
N PHE A 61 -8.18 -4.98 -2.93
CA PHE A 61 -8.16 -6.41 -3.16
C PHE A 61 -7.41 -6.76 -4.45
N ALA A 62 -7.65 -6.02 -5.54
CA ALA A 62 -6.95 -6.21 -6.80
C ALA A 62 -5.43 -5.97 -6.66
N MET A 63 -5.02 -4.91 -5.96
CA MET A 63 -3.60 -4.63 -5.67
C MET A 63 -2.96 -5.75 -4.84
N ALA A 64 -3.60 -6.16 -3.75
CA ALA A 64 -3.11 -7.23 -2.90
C ALA A 64 -3.01 -8.56 -3.67
N TYR A 65 -4.02 -8.87 -4.48
CA TYR A 65 -4.02 -10.07 -5.32
C TYR A 65 -2.87 -10.05 -6.32
N TYR A 66 -2.66 -8.89 -6.98
CA TYR A 66 -1.56 -8.72 -7.91
C TYR A 66 -0.20 -8.94 -7.23
N ALA A 67 0.05 -8.26 -6.10
CA ALA A 67 1.33 -8.30 -5.40
C ALA A 67 1.68 -9.67 -4.79
N TYR A 68 0.70 -10.35 -4.18
CA TYR A 68 0.97 -11.56 -3.39
C TYR A 68 0.69 -12.86 -4.13
N ILE A 69 -0.23 -12.85 -5.10
CA ILE A 69 -0.70 -14.07 -5.76
C ILE A 69 -0.25 -14.11 -7.22
N LYS A 70 -0.61 -13.10 -8.01
CA LYS A 70 -0.42 -13.11 -9.46
C LYS A 70 1.02 -12.83 -9.89
N TYR A 71 1.67 -11.82 -9.32
CA TYR A 71 2.99 -11.42 -9.74
C TYR A 71 4.05 -12.46 -9.38
N LYS A 72 4.90 -12.77 -10.35
CA LYS A 72 6.08 -13.62 -10.23
C LYS A 72 7.26 -12.82 -10.76
N SER A 73 8.30 -12.68 -9.95
CA SER A 73 9.50 -11.97 -10.38
C SER A 73 10.18 -12.73 -11.51
N PRO A 74 10.66 -12.01 -12.54
CA PRO A 74 11.54 -12.61 -13.53
C PRO A 74 12.83 -13.08 -12.86
N VAL A 75 13.37 -14.20 -13.33
CA VAL A 75 14.68 -14.68 -12.90
C VAL A 75 15.75 -13.83 -13.59
N SER A 76 16.62 -13.24 -12.79
CA SER A 76 17.78 -12.45 -13.24
C SER A 76 19.06 -13.22 -12.94
N ASP A 77 19.99 -13.21 -13.88
CA ASP A 77 21.32 -13.81 -13.71
C ASP A 77 22.22 -12.98 -12.81
N GLU A 78 21.87 -11.71 -12.57
CA GLU A 78 22.53 -10.89 -11.56
C GLU A 78 22.09 -11.30 -10.15
N LYS A 79 23.03 -11.90 -9.38
CA LYS A 79 22.82 -12.40 -8.01
C LYS A 79 23.60 -11.61 -6.95
N LYS A 80 24.58 -10.78 -7.34
CA LYS A 80 25.54 -10.17 -6.41
C LYS A 80 25.24 -8.70 -6.14
N ASP A 81 24.81 -7.97 -7.16
CA ASP A 81 24.59 -6.53 -7.05
C ASP A 81 23.10 -6.18 -7.18
N LEU A 82 22.56 -5.53 -6.14
CA LEU A 82 21.15 -5.12 -6.09
C LEU A 82 20.78 -4.10 -7.17
N ARG A 83 21.66 -3.15 -7.47
CA ARG A 83 21.41 -2.09 -8.44
C ARG A 83 21.40 -2.65 -9.86
N ARG A 84 22.33 -3.56 -10.16
CA ARG A 84 22.37 -4.29 -11.44
C ARG A 84 21.17 -5.21 -11.58
N TYR A 85 20.74 -5.89 -10.51
CA TYR A 85 19.50 -6.68 -10.49
C TYR A 85 18.27 -5.82 -10.79
N LEU A 86 18.14 -4.66 -10.14
CA LEU A 86 17.04 -3.74 -10.40
C LEU A 86 17.04 -3.22 -11.85
N ALA A 87 18.23 -2.91 -12.40
CA ALA A 87 18.37 -2.50 -13.79
C ALA A 87 17.95 -3.64 -14.74
N ASP A 88 18.32 -4.88 -14.44
CA ASP A 88 17.97 -6.05 -15.24
C ASP A 88 16.45 -6.31 -15.23
N ILE A 89 15.82 -6.42 -14.07
CA ILE A 89 14.37 -6.69 -14.02
C ILE A 89 13.52 -5.54 -14.59
N THR A 90 14.04 -4.31 -14.61
CA THR A 90 13.31 -3.12 -15.06
C THR A 90 13.54 -2.81 -16.55
N TYR A 91 14.76 -3.04 -17.04
CA TYR A 91 15.19 -2.65 -18.39
C TYR A 91 15.69 -3.81 -19.26
N GLY A 92 15.92 -4.99 -18.68
CA GLY A 92 16.51 -6.17 -19.31
C GLY A 92 18.00 -6.04 -19.59
N ASP A 93 18.68 -5.12 -18.89
CA ASP A 93 20.11 -4.89 -19.07
C ASP A 93 20.74 -4.45 -17.72
N PRO A 94 21.59 -5.29 -17.11
CA PRO A 94 22.22 -4.99 -15.82
C PRO A 94 23.23 -3.84 -15.89
N ASN A 95 23.65 -3.39 -17.08
CA ASN A 95 24.61 -2.29 -17.23
C ASN A 95 23.93 -0.92 -17.27
N LYS A 96 22.60 -0.85 -17.34
CA LYS A 96 21.83 0.40 -17.39
C LYS A 96 21.55 1.04 -16.03
N VAL A 97 22.33 0.71 -15.00
CA VAL A 97 22.09 1.15 -13.61
C VAL A 97 21.88 2.67 -13.48
N ASN A 98 22.70 3.50 -14.13
CA ASN A 98 22.62 4.95 -13.97
C ASN A 98 21.76 5.63 -15.05
N ALA A 99 21.89 5.23 -16.31
CA ALA A 99 21.15 5.85 -17.43
C ALA A 99 19.70 5.35 -17.52
N GLY A 100 19.42 4.14 -17.02
CA GLY A 100 18.08 3.55 -17.01
C GLY A 100 17.14 4.28 -16.06
N MET A 101 17.60 4.72 -14.88
CA MET A 101 16.74 5.36 -13.86
C MET A 101 16.09 6.69 -14.31
N TRP A 102 16.62 7.33 -15.35
CA TRP A 102 16.05 8.55 -15.96
C TRP A 102 15.12 8.27 -17.15
N ARG A 103 14.93 6.99 -17.51
CA ARG A 103 14.09 6.53 -18.62
C ARG A 103 12.88 5.79 -18.09
N LEU A 104 11.81 5.75 -18.89
CA LEU A 104 10.66 4.93 -18.55
C LEU A 104 11.06 3.44 -18.52
N PRO A 105 10.55 2.66 -17.55
CA PRO A 105 10.87 1.24 -17.44
C PRO A 105 10.38 0.50 -18.68
N LYS A 106 11.21 -0.40 -19.21
CA LYS A 106 10.82 -1.29 -20.31
C LYS A 106 9.81 -2.32 -19.81
N TYR A 107 10.04 -2.83 -18.61
CA TYR A 107 9.17 -3.78 -17.93
C TYR A 107 8.51 -3.11 -16.73
N TRP A 108 7.23 -2.79 -16.86
CA TRP A 108 6.44 -2.14 -15.81
C TRP A 108 5.99 -3.10 -14.71
N ALA A 109 5.94 -4.41 -14.99
CA ALA A 109 5.38 -5.38 -14.06
C ALA A 109 6.04 -5.37 -12.66
N PRO A 110 7.39 -5.29 -12.52
CA PRO A 110 8.04 -5.17 -11.21
C PRO A 110 7.70 -3.87 -10.48
N GLN A 111 7.58 -2.76 -11.20
CA GLN A 111 7.26 -1.45 -10.62
C GLN A 111 5.81 -1.42 -10.09
N ILE A 112 4.87 -1.96 -10.88
CA ILE A 112 3.47 -2.12 -10.47
C ILE A 112 3.39 -3.08 -9.28
N ALA A 113 4.12 -4.18 -9.29
CA ALA A 113 4.10 -5.15 -8.20
C ALA A 113 4.65 -4.57 -6.89
N CYS A 114 5.74 -3.79 -6.99
CA CYS A 114 6.31 -3.08 -5.86
C CYS A 114 5.32 -2.06 -5.29
N LEU A 115 4.73 -1.22 -6.15
CA LEU A 115 3.70 -0.26 -5.74
C LEU A 115 2.51 -0.96 -5.07
N CYS A 116 1.95 -1.99 -5.71
CA CYS A 116 0.83 -2.75 -5.16
C CYS A 116 1.18 -3.39 -3.81
N PHE A 117 2.37 -3.95 -3.65
CA PHE A 117 2.84 -4.51 -2.39
C PHE A 117 2.91 -3.44 -1.30
N SER A 118 3.60 -2.34 -1.59
CA SER A 118 3.82 -1.25 -0.64
C SER A 118 2.52 -0.62 -0.18
N VAL A 119 1.63 -0.28 -1.12
CA VAL A 119 0.33 0.32 -0.83
C VAL A 119 -0.60 -0.65 -0.11
N ALA A 120 -0.73 -1.89 -0.60
CA ALA A 120 -1.63 -2.87 0.02
C ALA A 120 -1.19 -3.24 1.45
N THR A 121 0.11 -3.24 1.73
CA THR A 121 0.61 -3.49 3.09
C THR A 121 0.42 -2.27 3.98
N ALA A 122 0.60 -1.04 3.47
CA ALA A 122 0.54 0.19 4.27
C ALA A 122 -0.88 0.59 4.69
N LEU A 123 -1.85 0.46 3.78
CA LEU A 123 -3.20 1.00 3.98
C LEU A 123 -3.94 0.50 5.23
N PRO A 124 -3.87 -0.79 5.64
CA PRO A 124 -4.49 -1.23 6.88
C PRO A 124 -3.97 -0.49 8.12
N PHE A 125 -2.67 -0.22 8.18
CA PHE A 125 -2.05 0.49 9.32
C PHE A 125 -2.44 1.95 9.34
N ALA A 126 -2.48 2.60 8.17
CA ALA A 126 -2.93 3.99 8.08
C ALA A 126 -4.39 4.14 8.54
N ARG A 127 -5.27 3.24 8.07
CA ARG A 127 -6.69 3.29 8.46
C ARG A 127 -6.93 2.97 9.94
N LEU A 128 -6.07 2.15 10.54
CA LEU A 128 -6.13 1.87 11.98
C LEU A 128 -5.99 3.15 12.82
N ILE A 129 -5.27 4.16 12.33
CA ILE A 129 -5.11 5.43 13.05
C ILE A 129 -6.44 6.19 13.13
N VAL A 130 -7.22 6.17 12.05
CA VAL A 130 -8.57 6.77 12.01
C VAL A 130 -9.50 6.03 12.97
N VAL A 131 -9.43 4.70 13.01
CA VAL A 131 -10.19 3.89 13.98
C VAL A 131 -9.81 4.26 15.42
N VAL A 132 -8.52 4.42 15.71
CA VAL A 132 -8.06 4.84 17.04
C VAL A 132 -8.56 6.25 17.38
N GLU A 133 -8.49 7.19 16.44
CA GLU A 133 -9.03 8.53 16.59
C GLU A 133 -10.51 8.52 16.98
N TRP A 134 -11.34 7.77 16.25
CA TRP A 134 -12.76 7.67 16.58
C TRP A 134 -13.01 7.03 17.95
N ILE A 135 -12.25 6.01 18.33
CA ILE A 135 -12.36 5.39 19.66
C ILE A 135 -12.06 6.42 20.76
N LEU A 136 -10.99 7.21 20.59
CA LEU A 136 -10.61 8.24 21.57
C LEU A 136 -11.71 9.30 21.70
N ILE A 137 -12.29 9.74 20.58
CA ILE A 137 -13.40 10.71 20.54
C ILE A 137 -14.65 10.14 21.23
N ILE A 138 -15.10 8.95 20.84
CA ILE A 138 -16.33 8.34 21.37
C ILE A 138 -16.23 8.05 22.88
N LYS A 139 -15.02 7.70 23.35
CA LYS A 139 -14.77 7.38 24.77
C LYS A 139 -14.37 8.58 25.61
N ASP A 140 -14.31 9.78 25.02
CA ASP A 140 -13.87 11.01 25.68
C ASP A 140 -12.51 10.84 26.39
N ILE A 141 -11.58 10.11 25.73
CA ILE A 141 -10.25 9.84 26.29
C ILE A 141 -9.33 11.00 25.91
N SER A 142 -8.83 11.70 26.93
CA SER A 142 -7.85 12.78 26.75
C SER A 142 -6.52 12.26 26.20
N ALA A 143 -6.21 12.64 24.96
CA ALA A 143 -4.97 12.32 24.26
C ALA A 143 -4.38 13.57 23.56
N PRO A 144 -3.99 14.61 24.32
CA PRO A 144 -3.66 15.93 23.75
C PRO A 144 -2.50 15.89 22.75
N LEU A 145 -1.49 15.06 23.01
CA LEU A 145 -0.37 14.88 22.08
C LEU A 145 -0.84 14.29 20.74
N PHE A 146 -1.72 13.29 20.77
CA PHE A 146 -2.24 12.64 19.57
C PHE A 146 -3.03 13.62 18.70
N PHE A 147 -3.99 14.32 19.29
CA PHE A 147 -4.79 15.32 18.57
C PHE A 147 -3.98 16.53 18.12
N SER A 148 -2.95 16.94 18.88
CA SER A 148 -2.03 18.01 18.44
C SER A 148 -1.26 17.62 17.19
N ILE A 149 -0.84 16.35 17.08
CA ILE A 149 -0.16 15.84 15.88
C ILE A 149 -1.14 15.79 14.71
N ILE A 150 -2.36 15.28 14.91
CA ILE A 150 -3.40 15.23 13.86
C ILE A 150 -3.70 16.61 13.30
N ALA A 151 -3.85 17.62 14.17
CA ALA A 151 -4.21 18.98 13.78
C ALA A 151 -3.20 19.67 12.86
N ILE A 152 -1.95 19.19 12.78
CA ILE A 152 -0.93 19.70 11.85
C ILE A 152 -1.28 19.33 10.39
N PHE A 153 -2.00 18.23 10.19
CA PHE A 153 -2.27 17.70 8.86
C PHE A 153 -3.57 18.29 8.28
N PRO A 154 -3.62 18.59 6.96
CA PRO A 154 -4.82 19.10 6.33
C PRO A 154 -6.04 18.21 6.58
N MET A 155 -7.14 18.83 7.05
CA MET A 155 -8.40 18.14 7.39
C MET A 155 -8.24 17.02 8.44
N GLY A 156 -7.17 17.04 9.25
CA GLY A 156 -6.87 15.98 10.21
C GLY A 156 -6.41 14.66 9.58
N ARG A 157 -6.16 14.62 8.27
CA ARG A 157 -5.91 13.38 7.51
C ARG A 157 -4.45 12.91 7.56
N ILE A 158 -3.97 12.66 8.77
CA ILE A 158 -2.62 12.11 9.00
C ILE A 158 -2.43 10.72 8.40
N ASP A 159 -3.53 9.96 8.28
CA ASP A 159 -3.56 8.61 7.73
C ASP A 159 -2.98 8.55 6.31
N TYR A 160 -3.25 9.54 5.45
CA TYR A 160 -2.68 9.60 4.10
C TYR A 160 -1.16 9.72 4.10
N PHE A 161 -0.61 10.55 4.98
CA PHE A 161 0.84 10.77 5.08
C PHE A 161 1.53 9.54 5.66
N ILE A 162 0.93 8.92 6.68
CA ILE A 162 1.47 7.70 7.27
C ILE A 162 1.43 6.55 6.26
N ALA A 163 0.35 6.41 5.49
CA ALA A 163 0.28 5.45 4.39
C ALA A 163 1.44 5.65 3.41
N LEU A 164 1.72 6.91 3.02
CA LEU A 164 2.78 7.25 2.10
C LEU A 164 4.18 6.91 2.66
N PHE A 165 4.46 7.29 3.91
CA PHE A 165 5.74 7.00 4.56
C PHE A 165 5.98 5.49 4.73
N ILE A 166 4.95 4.76 5.18
CA ILE A 166 5.03 3.30 5.33
C ILE A 166 5.22 2.66 3.94
N ALA A 167 4.45 3.07 2.93
CA ALA A 167 4.59 2.54 1.57
C ALA A 167 5.98 2.80 1.00
N TRP A 168 6.56 3.98 1.24
CA TRP A 168 7.91 4.28 0.77
C TRP A 168 8.96 3.38 1.43
N GLY A 169 8.88 3.17 2.75
CA GLY A 169 9.75 2.22 3.44
C GLY A 169 9.58 0.77 2.94
N LEU A 170 8.34 0.36 2.67
CA LEU A 170 8.02 -0.97 2.18
C LEU A 170 8.51 -1.24 0.75
N THR A 171 8.69 -0.21 -0.06
CA THR A 171 9.31 -0.33 -1.38
C THR A 171 10.74 -0.89 -1.24
N LEU A 172 11.51 -0.39 -0.27
CA LEU A 172 12.86 -0.92 0.01
C LEU A 172 12.81 -2.36 0.52
N VAL A 173 11.84 -2.67 1.39
CA VAL A 173 11.64 -4.04 1.90
C VAL A 173 11.31 -5.00 0.77
N TRP A 174 10.40 -4.63 -0.14
CA TRP A 174 10.03 -5.45 -1.29
C TRP A 174 11.23 -5.73 -2.19
N ILE A 175 12.01 -4.69 -2.52
CA ILE A 175 13.22 -4.79 -3.33
C ILE A 175 14.20 -5.80 -2.72
N GLN A 176 14.43 -5.72 -1.41
CA GLN A 176 15.32 -6.64 -0.70
C GLN A 176 14.79 -8.08 -0.68
N ILE A 177 13.48 -8.26 -0.47
CA ILE A 177 12.84 -9.58 -0.48
C ILE A 177 12.99 -10.24 -1.85
N GLU A 178 12.70 -9.51 -2.92
CA GLU A 178 12.78 -10.04 -4.28
C GLU A 178 14.22 -10.30 -4.72
N PHE A 179 15.18 -9.44 -4.34
CA PHE A 179 16.60 -9.71 -4.59
C PHE A 179 17.09 -10.97 -3.86
N LYS A 180 16.73 -11.14 -2.57
CA LYS A 180 17.06 -12.37 -1.82
C LYS A 180 16.41 -13.61 -2.40
N GLN A 181 15.21 -13.49 -2.98
CA GLN A 181 14.58 -14.61 -3.70
C GLN A 181 15.33 -14.91 -4.99
N ASN A 182 15.72 -13.89 -5.76
CA ASN A 182 16.51 -14.09 -6.97
C ASN A 182 17.86 -14.76 -6.66
N GLN A 183 18.54 -14.39 -5.58
CA GLN A 183 19.79 -15.03 -5.13
C GLN A 183 19.68 -16.54 -4.90
N LYS A 184 18.49 -17.03 -4.55
CA LYS A 184 18.19 -18.44 -4.31
C LYS A 184 17.60 -19.15 -5.54
N ALA A 185 17.21 -18.40 -6.56
CA ALA A 185 16.64 -18.96 -7.77
C ALA A 185 17.72 -19.59 -8.64
N PRO A 186 17.45 -20.73 -9.29
CA PRO A 186 18.37 -21.31 -10.25
C PRO A 186 18.70 -20.31 -11.36
N LEU A 187 19.87 -20.47 -11.99
CA LEU A 187 20.22 -19.69 -13.17
C LEU A 187 19.19 -19.94 -14.28
N LYS A 188 18.98 -18.93 -15.13
CA LYS A 188 18.13 -19.11 -16.30
C LYS A 188 18.77 -20.21 -17.16
N ALA A 189 18.05 -21.30 -17.42
CA ALA A 189 18.56 -22.31 -18.36
C ALA A 189 18.63 -21.68 -19.76
N ASP A 190 19.74 -21.86 -20.46
CA ASP A 190 19.92 -21.52 -21.88
C ASP A 190 18.97 -22.39 -22.73
N ASN A 191 17.69 -22.08 -22.75
CA ASN A 191 16.68 -22.78 -23.56
C ASN A 191 16.01 -21.85 -24.59
N ASP A 192 16.73 -20.82 -25.04
CA ASP A 192 16.31 -19.96 -26.17
C ASP A 192 17.22 -20.13 -27.42
N ASN A 193 17.90 -21.28 -27.56
CA ASN A 193 18.56 -21.70 -28.79
C ASN A 193 17.80 -22.88 -29.45
N ILE A 194 16.55 -22.67 -29.87
CA ILE A 194 15.88 -23.43 -30.94
C ILE A 194 14.99 -22.49 -31.74
#